data_AF-Q118Y0-F1
#
_entry.id   AF-Q118Y0-F1
#
_cell.length_a   1.000
_cell.length_b   1.000
_cell.length_c   1.000
_cell.angle_alpha   90.00
_cell.angle_beta   90.00
_cell.angle_gamma   90.00
#
_symmetry.space_group_name_H-M   'P 1'
#
loop_
_entity.id
_entity.type
_entity.pdbx_description
1 polymer ?
#
loop_
_entity_poly.entity_id
_entity_poly.type
_entity_poly.pdbx_seq_one_letter_code
_entity_poly.pdbx_strand_id
1 'polypeptide(L)'
;MLILKKMNDEKTVIGSNYSGISYLLDNNHNQFTVPVNLLIPYSAGLQALDGNDTIIGSLSPELINGNQGNDNIFGGSGSDTLRGGRGNDFIEADQGNDQVFGDLGKDTVYGEIGNDQIYGGKGEDILFGGNGNDTIYGDLGKDTLIGEAGNDIFVLRDSPNNNNLDTADIIYDFNPNFDSIQMPANLTESDILLREDFYYGGTLIQVQANGSILAIVKDISNTNVKSELIFGDTANTNELLQTNSSVRPTFNNIFGYGLVDASAAVASAIGSTSFPEVPDLGGNQWGLDLVKAPEVWNQGFLGDGIVVAVIDSGVDYTHPELTGQIWKNSREIPNNNIDDDANGYVDDFQGWDFINDDNDSRDEKGHGTHIAGTIAAKRDGIGTTGIAPNVQIMPLRILNDQGTGKVSDGIEAIRYAVDNGADVINFSSGDRNLVSGEIEAIRYAAERGVVFVSAAGNGSLSSPDYPAKLADKQGIAVGSVEKNGKFSSFSNEAGNQPLDYVVAPGGDGFPEDAGDIYAPVPLSIKGNLYSFLTGTSMATPYVTGIVALIKQANPSLSVEAIENIITYTTNSADVIV
;
A
#
# COMPACT_ATOMS: atom_id res chain seq x y z
N MET A 1 25.01 -8.26 -12.97
CA MET A 1 24.75 -6.81 -12.77
C MET A 1 24.69 -6.14 -14.13
N LEU A 2 23.49 -6.10 -14.71
CA LEU A 2 23.22 -5.22 -15.85
C LEU A 2 23.06 -3.82 -15.24
N ILE A 3 23.96 -2.90 -15.58
CA ILE A 3 23.90 -1.52 -15.09
C ILE A 3 23.29 -0.69 -16.21
N LEU A 4 22.06 -0.22 -16.03
CA LEU A 4 21.49 0.84 -16.87
C LEU A 4 22.02 2.19 -16.36
N LYS A 5 22.77 2.90 -17.20
CA LYS A 5 23.22 4.26 -16.91
C LYS A 5 22.57 5.23 -17.89
N LYS A 6 21.85 6.21 -17.36
CA LYS A 6 21.29 7.34 -18.11
C LYS A 6 22.42 8.24 -18.62
N MET A 7 22.54 8.42 -19.94
CA MET A 7 23.26 9.56 -20.53
C MET A 7 22.45 10.12 -21.69
N ASN A 8 22.44 11.46 -21.76
CA ASN A 8 21.64 12.29 -22.64
C ASN A 8 21.79 11.90 -24.12
N ASP A 9 20.65 11.89 -24.81
CA ASP A 9 20.48 12.05 -26.25
C ASP A 9 21.54 11.39 -27.15
N GLU A 10 21.57 10.06 -27.17
CA GLU A 10 21.76 9.19 -28.35
C GLU A 10 22.08 7.73 -27.93
N LYS A 11 21.38 6.79 -28.57
CA LYS A 11 21.47 5.33 -28.40
C LYS A 11 22.91 4.81 -28.52
N THR A 12 23.39 4.03 -27.54
CA THR A 12 24.26 2.80 -27.64
C THR A 12 24.89 2.47 -26.28
N VAL A 13 24.84 1.21 -25.82
CA VAL A 13 25.84 0.65 -24.86
C VAL A 13 26.32 -0.74 -25.30
N ILE A 14 27.62 -0.97 -25.09
CA ILE A 14 28.47 -2.09 -25.53
C ILE A 14 28.41 -3.25 -24.52
N GLY A 15 28.24 -4.48 -24.99
CA GLY A 15 28.28 -5.70 -24.17
C GLY A 15 29.69 -6.24 -23.88
N SER A 16 29.80 -7.17 -22.93
CA SER A 16 30.98 -8.04 -22.79
C SER A 16 30.70 -9.45 -23.35
N ASN A 17 31.71 -9.98 -24.02
CA ASN A 17 31.71 -11.20 -24.86
C ASN A 17 31.18 -12.43 -24.09
N TYR A 18 30.21 -13.20 -24.61
CA TYR A 18 30.50 -14.29 -25.56
C TYR A 18 29.30 -14.79 -26.41
N SER A 19 28.25 -13.98 -26.65
CA SER A 19 27.20 -14.36 -27.63
C SER A 19 26.52 -13.21 -28.38
N GLY A 20 26.94 -11.96 -28.19
CA GLY A 20 26.81 -10.88 -29.19
C GLY A 20 25.46 -10.73 -29.91
N ILE A 21 24.42 -10.26 -29.22
CA ILE A 21 23.25 -9.64 -29.86
C ILE A 21 22.90 -8.35 -29.09
N SER A 22 22.63 -7.28 -29.84
CA SER A 22 22.27 -5.94 -29.35
C SER A 22 20.80 -5.64 -29.68
N TYR A 23 20.08 -4.94 -28.80
CA TYR A 23 18.71 -4.46 -29.05
C TYR A 23 18.63 -2.93 -28.96
N LEU A 24 17.77 -2.33 -29.79
CA LEU A 24 17.53 -0.88 -29.91
C LEU A 24 16.45 -0.43 -28.92
N LEU A 25 16.75 0.58 -28.10
CA LEU A 25 15.80 1.26 -27.19
C LEU A 25 15.25 2.52 -27.87
N ASP A 26 13.97 2.58 -28.23
CA ASP A 26 13.28 3.86 -28.52
C ASP A 26 12.30 4.21 -27.40
N ASN A 27 12.22 5.49 -27.06
CA ASN A 27 11.32 6.07 -26.04
C ASN A 27 9.88 6.25 -26.57
N ASN A 28 9.38 5.32 -27.37
CA ASN A 28 7.98 5.33 -27.79
C ASN A 28 7.29 4.06 -27.30
N HIS A 29 6.23 4.26 -26.52
CA HIS A 29 5.23 3.27 -26.13
C HIS A 29 4.80 2.37 -27.31
N ASN A 30 5.39 1.18 -27.44
CA ASN A 30 4.73 -0.07 -27.88
C ASN A 30 5.73 -1.23 -28.12
N GLN A 31 5.32 -2.41 -27.63
CA GLN A 31 5.73 -3.78 -27.98
C GLN A 31 7.22 -4.16 -27.81
N PHE A 32 7.51 -4.77 -26.67
CA PHE A 32 8.72 -5.54 -26.40
C PHE A 32 8.53 -7.01 -26.82
N THR A 33 9.60 -7.73 -27.21
CA THR A 33 9.51 -9.17 -27.50
C THR A 33 10.87 -9.77 -27.17
N VAL A 34 10.95 -10.68 -26.21
CA VAL A 34 12.19 -11.34 -25.78
C VAL A 34 12.34 -12.70 -26.48
N PRO A 35 13.35 -12.93 -27.35
CA PRO A 35 13.55 -14.24 -27.96
C PRO A 35 14.49 -15.17 -27.17
N VAL A 36 14.25 -16.47 -27.37
CA VAL A 36 14.27 -17.58 -26.39
C VAL A 36 15.63 -18.28 -26.13
N ASN A 37 16.75 -17.58 -25.87
CA ASN A 37 18.01 -18.30 -25.53
C ASN A 37 18.91 -17.61 -24.49
N LEU A 38 18.41 -16.64 -23.71
CA LEU A 38 19.26 -15.80 -22.85
C LEU A 38 18.96 -15.88 -21.34
N LEU A 39 17.92 -16.58 -20.91
CA LEU A 39 17.53 -16.68 -19.51
C LEU A 39 17.93 -18.06 -18.96
N ILE A 40 18.99 -18.07 -18.15
CA ILE A 40 19.18 -19.07 -17.11
C ILE A 40 18.26 -18.60 -15.97
N PRO A 41 17.47 -19.46 -15.31
CA PRO A 41 16.52 -19.05 -14.28
C PRO A 41 17.15 -18.05 -13.30
N TYR A 42 16.64 -16.83 -13.28
CA TYR A 42 17.03 -15.85 -12.27
C TYR A 42 16.13 -16.08 -11.06
N SER A 43 16.74 -16.33 -9.89
CA SER A 43 15.98 -16.65 -8.67
C SER A 43 15.08 -15.53 -8.15
N ALA A 44 15.10 -14.35 -8.78
CA ALA A 44 14.28 -13.19 -8.42
C ALA A 44 13.20 -12.84 -9.47
N GLY A 45 13.01 -13.65 -10.51
CA GLY A 45 12.01 -13.43 -11.56
C GLY A 45 12.41 -12.41 -12.65
N LEU A 46 11.53 -12.26 -13.65
CA LEU A 46 11.55 -11.29 -14.74
C LEU A 46 10.62 -10.12 -14.39
N GLN A 47 11.15 -8.90 -14.42
CA GLN A 47 10.39 -7.68 -14.11
C GLN A 47 10.41 -6.74 -15.33
N ALA A 48 9.24 -6.28 -15.74
CA ALA A 48 9.06 -5.30 -16.82
C ALA A 48 9.46 -3.87 -16.37
N LEU A 49 9.42 -2.91 -17.28
CA LEU A 49 9.65 -1.49 -16.95
C LEU A 49 8.31 -0.84 -16.55
N ASP A 50 8.28 0.48 -16.43
CA ASP A 50 7.01 1.19 -16.37
C ASP A 50 6.45 1.43 -17.79
N GLY A 51 5.14 1.28 -17.95
CA GLY A 51 4.38 1.49 -19.18
C GLY A 51 4.08 0.20 -19.93
N ASN A 52 3.19 0.28 -20.92
CA ASN A 52 2.66 -0.90 -21.63
C ASN A 52 3.74 -1.76 -22.30
N ASP A 53 3.97 -2.94 -21.75
CA ASP A 53 5.01 -3.87 -22.12
C ASP A 53 4.46 -5.11 -22.83
N THR A 54 5.36 -5.92 -23.37
CA THR A 54 5.04 -7.25 -23.89
C THR A 54 6.14 -8.21 -23.48
N ILE A 55 5.78 -9.22 -22.71
CA ILE A 55 6.67 -10.14 -22.02
C ILE A 55 6.37 -11.54 -22.52
N ILE A 56 7.41 -12.31 -22.87
CA ILE A 56 7.28 -13.70 -23.31
C ILE A 56 8.24 -14.52 -22.48
N GLY A 57 7.70 -15.43 -21.68
CA GLY A 57 8.41 -16.41 -20.87
C GLY A 57 8.90 -17.59 -21.71
N SER A 58 9.49 -18.58 -21.04
CA SER A 58 10.31 -19.60 -21.65
C SER A 58 9.63 -20.98 -21.63
N LEU A 59 10.40 -22.05 -21.43
CA LEU A 59 9.87 -23.41 -21.27
C LEU A 59 10.10 -23.94 -19.85
N SER A 60 10.51 -23.07 -18.93
CA SER A 60 10.85 -23.40 -17.55
C SER A 60 9.98 -22.57 -16.61
N PRO A 61 9.67 -23.09 -15.40
CA PRO A 61 8.99 -22.32 -14.36
C PRO A 61 9.64 -20.95 -14.09
N GLU A 62 8.86 -19.89 -14.17
CA GLU A 62 9.28 -18.49 -14.05
C GLU A 62 8.37 -17.67 -13.13
N LEU A 63 8.92 -16.58 -12.62
CA LEU A 63 8.16 -15.51 -11.96
C LEU A 63 8.21 -14.30 -12.87
N ILE A 64 7.08 -13.80 -13.35
CA ILE A 64 6.97 -12.67 -14.28
C ILE A 64 6.08 -11.58 -13.67
N ASN A 65 6.50 -10.32 -13.77
CA ASN A 65 5.74 -9.16 -13.30
C ASN A 65 5.74 -8.03 -14.34
N GLY A 66 4.56 -7.60 -14.79
CA GLY A 66 4.31 -6.49 -15.74
C GLY A 66 4.53 -5.10 -15.15
N ASN A 67 4.44 -4.94 -13.83
CA ASN A 67 4.57 -3.66 -13.12
C ASN A 67 3.47 -2.64 -13.48
N GLN A 68 3.74 -1.63 -14.30
CA GLN A 68 2.78 -0.56 -14.63
C GLN A 68 2.52 -0.54 -16.12
N GLY A 69 1.31 -0.20 -16.54
CA GLY A 69 0.93 -0.14 -17.94
C GLY A 69 -0.06 -1.24 -18.29
N ASN A 70 -0.59 -1.18 -19.50
CA ASN A 70 -1.42 -2.25 -20.06
C ASN A 70 -0.49 -3.24 -20.77
N ASP A 71 -0.12 -4.30 -20.08
CA ASP A 71 0.91 -5.23 -20.49
C ASP A 71 0.33 -6.41 -21.26
N ASN A 72 1.18 -7.08 -22.05
CA ASN A 72 0.85 -8.35 -22.70
C ASN A 72 1.85 -9.40 -22.22
N ILE A 73 1.43 -10.30 -21.35
CA ILE A 73 2.30 -11.30 -20.71
C ILE A 73 1.97 -12.67 -21.27
N PHE A 74 2.96 -13.37 -21.80
CA PHE A 74 2.86 -14.75 -22.28
C PHE A 74 3.80 -15.60 -21.41
N GLY A 75 3.29 -16.55 -20.64
CA GLY A 75 4.05 -17.36 -19.68
C GLY A 75 5.02 -18.34 -20.34
N GLY A 76 4.62 -18.91 -21.48
CA GLY A 76 5.35 -20.01 -22.10
C GLY A 76 5.05 -21.35 -21.44
N SER A 77 5.99 -22.29 -21.46
CA SER A 77 5.80 -23.58 -20.77
C SER A 77 6.45 -23.58 -19.39
N GLY A 78 5.92 -24.36 -18.46
CA GLY A 78 6.41 -24.41 -17.08
C GLY A 78 5.27 -24.12 -16.11
N SER A 79 5.47 -24.33 -14.81
CA SER A 79 4.51 -23.85 -13.81
C SER A 79 4.97 -22.46 -13.37
N ASP A 80 4.36 -21.44 -13.94
CA ASP A 80 4.75 -20.05 -13.81
C ASP A 80 3.95 -19.32 -12.73
N THR A 81 4.50 -18.19 -12.30
CA THR A 81 3.80 -17.21 -11.48
C THR A 81 3.81 -15.88 -12.23
N LEU A 82 2.64 -15.44 -12.70
CA LEU A 82 2.49 -14.28 -13.58
C LEU A 82 1.70 -13.18 -12.86
N ARG A 83 2.16 -11.94 -12.99
CA ARG A 83 1.49 -10.75 -12.43
C ARG A 83 1.36 -9.68 -13.50
N GLY A 84 0.14 -9.24 -13.79
CA GLY A 84 -0.15 -8.10 -14.67
C GLY A 84 0.40 -6.82 -14.07
N GLY A 85 -0.01 -6.52 -12.84
CA GLY A 85 0.44 -5.34 -12.13
C GLY A 85 -0.63 -4.27 -12.16
N ARG A 86 -0.37 -3.12 -12.76
CA ARG A 86 -1.29 -1.97 -12.78
C ARG A 86 -1.58 -1.56 -14.21
N GLY A 87 -2.82 -1.68 -14.62
CA GLY A 87 -3.29 -1.32 -15.94
C GLY A 87 -4.33 -2.32 -16.40
N ASN A 88 -4.71 -2.25 -17.66
CA ASN A 88 -5.59 -3.26 -18.22
C ASN A 88 -4.72 -4.26 -18.97
N ASP A 89 -4.38 -5.35 -18.30
CA ASP A 89 -3.39 -6.31 -18.75
C ASP A 89 -4.02 -7.43 -19.57
N PHE A 90 -3.22 -7.98 -20.47
CA PHE A 90 -3.51 -9.21 -21.19
C PHE A 90 -2.50 -10.25 -20.73
N ILE A 91 -2.95 -11.35 -20.15
CA ILE A 91 -2.08 -12.42 -19.65
C ILE A 91 -2.52 -13.75 -20.27
N GLU A 92 -1.57 -14.49 -20.85
CA GLU A 92 -1.73 -15.85 -21.37
C GLU A 92 -0.67 -16.72 -20.69
N ALA A 93 -1.09 -17.65 -19.83
CA ALA A 93 -0.16 -18.46 -19.05
C ALA A 93 0.47 -19.62 -19.85
N ASP A 94 -0.11 -19.95 -21.01
CA ASP A 94 0.36 -20.96 -21.96
C ASP A 94 0.31 -22.41 -21.41
N GLN A 95 1.43 -23.06 -21.05
CA GLN A 95 1.44 -24.49 -20.70
C GLN A 95 2.03 -24.69 -19.31
N GLY A 96 1.20 -25.06 -18.34
CA GLY A 96 1.65 -25.07 -16.97
C GLY A 96 0.58 -25.46 -16.00
N ASN A 97 0.97 -25.66 -14.75
CA ASN A 97 0.00 -25.42 -13.68
C ASN A 97 0.44 -24.07 -13.10
N ASP A 98 -0.22 -23.01 -13.50
CA ASP A 98 0.22 -21.65 -13.34
C ASP A 98 -0.50 -20.94 -12.20
N GLN A 99 0.14 -19.91 -11.67
CA GLN A 99 -0.48 -18.98 -10.74
C GLN A 99 -0.49 -17.59 -11.38
N VAL A 100 -1.68 -17.07 -11.68
CA VAL A 100 -1.84 -15.84 -12.45
C VAL A 100 -2.61 -14.80 -11.64
N PHE A 101 -2.08 -13.58 -11.60
CA PHE A 101 -2.71 -12.43 -10.95
C PHE A 101 -2.88 -11.31 -11.98
N GLY A 102 -4.12 -10.86 -12.22
CA GLY A 102 -4.39 -9.62 -12.97
C GLY A 102 -3.92 -8.39 -12.18
N ASP A 103 -4.11 -8.42 -10.86
CA ASP A 103 -3.76 -7.37 -9.90
C ASP A 103 -4.70 -6.14 -10.01
N LEU A 104 -4.32 -5.01 -10.61
CA LEU A 104 -5.16 -3.80 -10.64
C LEU A 104 -5.49 -3.35 -12.06
N GLY A 105 -6.79 -3.26 -12.37
CA GLY A 105 -7.32 -2.68 -13.59
C GLY A 105 -8.29 -3.65 -14.25
N LYS A 106 -8.59 -3.47 -15.54
CA LYS A 106 -9.53 -4.34 -16.26
C LYS A 106 -8.76 -5.35 -17.07
N ASP A 107 -8.55 -6.52 -16.52
CA ASP A 107 -7.62 -7.50 -17.04
C ASP A 107 -8.32 -8.56 -17.88
N THR A 108 -7.57 -9.15 -18.81
CA THR A 108 -7.98 -10.33 -19.57
C THR A 108 -6.93 -11.41 -19.35
N VAL A 109 -7.32 -12.51 -18.71
CA VAL A 109 -6.41 -13.58 -18.29
C VAL A 109 -6.84 -14.92 -18.89
N TYR A 110 -5.89 -15.65 -19.46
CA TYR A 110 -6.03 -17.01 -19.97
C TYR A 110 -5.05 -17.94 -19.25
N GLY A 111 -5.55 -18.99 -18.57
CA GLY A 111 -4.73 -20.06 -17.98
C GLY A 111 -4.17 -21.03 -19.02
N GLU A 112 -4.92 -21.26 -20.11
CA GLU A 112 -4.54 -22.11 -21.25
C GLU A 112 -4.42 -23.61 -20.93
N ILE A 113 -3.25 -24.22 -20.75
CA ILE A 113 -3.12 -25.67 -20.58
C ILE A 113 -2.51 -26.03 -19.22
N GLY A 114 -3.35 -26.60 -18.37
CA GLY A 114 -3.02 -27.34 -17.16
C GLY A 114 -3.97 -26.96 -16.03
N ASN A 115 -3.58 -27.17 -14.77
CA ASN A 115 -4.46 -26.86 -13.64
C ASN A 115 -4.02 -25.55 -13.00
N ASP A 116 -4.72 -24.47 -13.32
CA ASP A 116 -4.27 -23.12 -13.03
C ASP A 116 -5.01 -22.50 -11.83
N GLN A 117 -4.35 -21.53 -11.21
CA GLN A 117 -4.94 -20.67 -10.19
C GLN A 117 -4.95 -19.23 -10.70
N ILE A 118 -6.14 -18.70 -10.96
CA ILE A 118 -6.32 -17.40 -11.59
C ILE A 118 -7.02 -16.44 -10.62
N TYR A 119 -6.40 -15.28 -10.39
CA TYR A 119 -6.90 -14.20 -9.55
C TYR A 119 -7.08 -12.94 -10.41
N GLY A 120 -8.32 -12.46 -10.55
CA GLY A 120 -8.61 -11.23 -11.30
C GLY A 120 -8.02 -10.00 -10.65
N GLY A 121 -8.20 -9.86 -9.33
CA GLY A 121 -7.73 -8.69 -8.59
C GLY A 121 -8.81 -7.61 -8.48
N LYS A 122 -8.47 -6.34 -8.72
CA LYS A 122 -9.46 -5.23 -8.69
C LYS A 122 -9.78 -4.77 -10.12
N GLY A 123 -11.04 -4.86 -10.52
CA GLY A 123 -11.53 -4.20 -11.72
C GLY A 123 -12.72 -4.91 -12.35
N GLU A 124 -12.84 -4.86 -13.67
CA GLU A 124 -13.87 -5.65 -14.37
C GLU A 124 -13.12 -6.58 -15.29
N ASP A 125 -12.89 -7.80 -14.82
CA ASP A 125 -11.93 -8.73 -15.40
C ASP A 125 -12.62 -9.80 -16.25
N ILE A 126 -11.87 -10.39 -17.17
CA ILE A 126 -12.30 -11.52 -17.99
C ILE A 126 -11.30 -12.65 -17.81
N LEU A 127 -11.72 -13.74 -17.16
CA LEU A 127 -10.85 -14.84 -16.74
C LEU A 127 -11.26 -16.13 -17.43
N PHE A 128 -10.32 -16.76 -18.13
CA PHE A 128 -10.48 -18.05 -18.81
C PHE A 128 -9.55 -19.08 -18.15
N GLY A 129 -10.11 -20.18 -17.62
CA GLY A 129 -9.36 -21.30 -17.07
C GLY A 129 -8.55 -22.01 -18.15
N GLY A 130 -9.25 -22.61 -19.11
CA GLY A 130 -8.63 -23.28 -20.25
C GLY A 130 -8.82 -24.80 -20.18
N ASN A 131 -7.79 -25.56 -20.55
CA ASN A 131 -7.79 -27.01 -20.44
C ASN A 131 -7.16 -27.46 -19.14
N GLY A 132 -7.95 -28.11 -18.29
CA GLY A 132 -7.51 -28.70 -17.03
C GLY A 132 -8.50 -28.39 -15.95
N ASN A 133 -8.14 -28.63 -14.70
CA ASN A 133 -9.03 -28.38 -13.57
C ASN A 133 -8.57 -27.10 -12.88
N ASP A 134 -9.25 -26.00 -13.18
CA ASP A 134 -8.80 -24.67 -12.82
C ASP A 134 -9.51 -24.15 -11.58
N THR A 135 -8.87 -23.20 -10.88
CA THR A 135 -9.48 -22.46 -9.78
C THR A 135 -9.47 -20.98 -10.09
N ILE A 136 -10.65 -20.38 -10.20
CA ILE A 136 -10.83 -19.01 -10.69
C ILE A 136 -11.45 -18.14 -9.60
N TYR A 137 -10.77 -17.03 -9.29
CA TYR A 137 -11.17 -15.99 -8.35
C TYR A 137 -11.39 -14.69 -9.13
N GLY A 138 -12.63 -14.21 -9.22
CA GLY A 138 -12.92 -12.87 -9.80
C GLY A 138 -12.43 -11.72 -8.91
N ASP A 139 -12.46 -11.92 -7.59
CA ASP A 139 -12.08 -10.94 -6.58
C ASP A 139 -12.96 -9.67 -6.54
N LEU A 140 -12.42 -8.48 -6.81
CA LEU A 140 -13.08 -7.19 -6.62
C LEU A 140 -13.52 -6.60 -7.95
N GLY A 141 -14.78 -6.79 -8.28
CA GLY A 141 -15.51 -5.91 -9.17
C GLY A 141 -16.61 -6.67 -9.89
N LYS A 142 -16.70 -6.54 -11.22
CA LYS A 142 -17.72 -7.25 -12.00
C LYS A 142 -17.02 -8.09 -13.05
N ASP A 143 -16.83 -9.36 -12.72
CA ASP A 143 -15.93 -10.22 -13.47
C ASP A 143 -16.69 -11.22 -14.34
N THR A 144 -16.09 -11.60 -15.45
CA THR A 144 -16.58 -12.66 -16.33
C THR A 144 -15.68 -13.88 -16.16
N LEU A 145 -16.23 -14.97 -15.64
CA LEU A 145 -15.49 -16.18 -15.29
C LEU A 145 -15.89 -17.31 -16.24
N ILE A 146 -14.89 -17.95 -16.86
CA ILE A 146 -15.06 -18.98 -17.89
C ILE A 146 -14.09 -20.11 -17.57
N GLY A 147 -14.60 -21.32 -17.27
CA GLY A 147 -13.75 -22.46 -16.89
C GLY A 147 -13.16 -23.18 -18.10
N GLU A 148 -13.93 -23.24 -19.19
CA GLU A 148 -13.69 -24.02 -20.39
C GLU A 148 -13.70 -25.55 -20.17
N ALA A 149 -12.55 -26.20 -20.17
CA ALA A 149 -12.44 -27.64 -20.32
C ALA A 149 -11.77 -28.30 -19.12
N GLY A 150 -12.58 -28.75 -18.18
CA GLY A 150 -12.19 -29.75 -17.19
C GLY A 150 -13.15 -29.70 -16.03
N ASN A 151 -12.66 -29.93 -14.81
CA ASN A 151 -13.47 -29.84 -13.60
C ASN A 151 -13.06 -28.58 -12.84
N ASP A 152 -13.77 -27.48 -13.09
CA ASP A 152 -13.33 -26.17 -12.62
C ASP A 152 -13.97 -25.78 -11.29
N ILE A 153 -13.30 -24.89 -10.56
CA ILE A 153 -13.76 -24.33 -9.30
C ILE A 153 -13.85 -22.82 -9.43
N PHE A 154 -15.08 -22.30 -9.41
CA PHE A 154 -15.33 -20.86 -9.34
C PHE A 154 -15.45 -20.44 -7.87
N VAL A 155 -14.55 -19.59 -7.40
CA VAL A 155 -14.51 -19.16 -5.99
C VAL A 155 -15.20 -17.82 -5.83
N LEU A 156 -16.31 -17.82 -5.09
CA LEU A 156 -17.08 -16.61 -4.86
C LEU A 156 -16.64 -15.89 -3.59
N ARG A 157 -16.69 -14.56 -3.63
CA ARG A 157 -16.45 -13.68 -2.49
C ARG A 157 -17.76 -13.09 -1.98
N ASP A 158 -17.88 -12.92 -0.66
CA ASP A 158 -18.95 -12.13 -0.07
C ASP A 158 -18.64 -10.63 -0.24
N SER A 159 -19.50 -9.92 -0.97
CA SER A 159 -19.49 -8.46 -1.07
C SER A 159 -20.68 -7.92 -0.26
N PRO A 160 -20.53 -7.69 1.05
CA PRO A 160 -21.66 -7.32 1.89
C PRO A 160 -22.31 -6.03 1.40
N ASN A 161 -23.62 -6.10 1.15
CA ASN A 161 -24.47 -5.03 0.59
C ASN A 161 -24.36 -4.82 -0.93
N ASN A 162 -23.69 -5.71 -1.68
CA ASN A 162 -23.81 -5.74 -3.14
C ASN A 162 -25.17 -6.33 -3.53
N ASN A 163 -26.22 -5.51 -3.58
CA ASN A 163 -27.55 -5.95 -4.02
C ASN A 163 -27.88 -5.51 -5.45
N ASN A 164 -26.87 -5.07 -6.21
CA ASN A 164 -27.03 -4.61 -7.58
C ASN A 164 -26.59 -5.72 -8.55
N LEU A 165 -27.52 -6.16 -9.41
CA LEU A 165 -27.27 -7.17 -10.43
C LEU A 165 -26.19 -6.74 -11.44
N ASP A 166 -26.00 -5.43 -11.63
CA ASP A 166 -25.04 -4.91 -12.60
C ASP A 166 -23.58 -5.03 -12.12
N THR A 167 -23.36 -5.29 -10.84
CA THR A 167 -22.05 -5.45 -10.20
C THR A 167 -21.80 -6.89 -9.73
N ALA A 168 -22.51 -7.85 -10.30
CA ALA A 168 -22.34 -9.26 -9.98
C ALA A 168 -21.41 -9.94 -10.99
N ASP A 169 -20.53 -10.80 -10.48
CA ASP A 169 -19.73 -11.68 -11.32
C ASP A 169 -20.62 -12.63 -12.10
N ILE A 170 -20.18 -12.99 -13.31
CA ILE A 170 -20.92 -13.84 -14.23
C ILE A 170 -20.06 -15.05 -14.57
N ILE A 171 -20.53 -16.23 -14.16
CA ILE A 171 -19.95 -17.52 -14.58
C ILE A 171 -20.66 -17.93 -15.88
N TYR A 172 -19.91 -18.06 -16.97
CA TYR A 172 -20.51 -18.09 -18.32
C TYR A 172 -20.79 -19.50 -18.86
N ASP A 173 -19.95 -20.49 -18.56
CA ASP A 173 -19.96 -21.80 -19.22
C ASP A 173 -20.07 -23.00 -18.26
N PHE A 174 -20.47 -22.73 -17.02
CA PHE A 174 -20.60 -23.71 -15.95
C PHE A 174 -21.28 -25.03 -16.39
N ASN A 175 -20.57 -26.14 -16.21
CA ASN A 175 -21.04 -27.48 -16.48
C ASN A 175 -21.27 -28.25 -15.17
N PRO A 176 -22.52 -28.50 -14.76
CA PRO A 176 -22.83 -29.14 -13.49
C PRO A 176 -22.41 -30.61 -13.38
N ASN A 177 -21.81 -31.21 -14.41
CA ASN A 177 -21.25 -32.56 -14.31
C ASN A 177 -19.76 -32.58 -13.97
N PHE A 178 -19.09 -31.43 -14.06
CA PHE A 178 -17.64 -31.31 -13.94
C PHE A 178 -17.25 -30.18 -12.99
N ASP A 179 -17.94 -29.05 -13.07
CA ASP A 179 -17.57 -27.83 -12.37
C ASP A 179 -18.26 -27.70 -11.02
N SER A 180 -17.65 -26.88 -10.18
CA SER A 180 -18.14 -26.58 -8.84
C SER A 180 -17.99 -25.11 -8.50
N ILE A 181 -18.76 -24.66 -7.52
CA ILE A 181 -18.72 -23.26 -7.05
C ILE A 181 -18.43 -23.26 -5.56
N GLN A 182 -17.29 -22.71 -5.19
CA GLN A 182 -16.86 -22.56 -3.80
C GLN A 182 -17.53 -21.33 -3.20
N MET A 183 -18.27 -21.53 -2.11
CA MET A 183 -18.92 -20.46 -1.36
C MET A 183 -17.93 -19.81 -0.38
N PRO A 184 -18.14 -18.52 -0.02
CA PRO A 184 -17.41 -17.85 1.04
C PRO A 184 -17.43 -18.66 2.34
N ALA A 185 -16.27 -18.80 3.00
CA ALA A 185 -16.10 -19.67 4.17
C ALA A 185 -17.00 -19.31 5.37
N ASN A 186 -17.49 -18.06 5.43
CA ASN A 186 -18.43 -17.58 6.44
C ASN A 186 -19.90 -17.94 6.18
N LEU A 187 -20.21 -18.55 5.03
CA LEU A 187 -21.57 -18.90 4.63
C LEU A 187 -21.81 -20.41 4.68
N THR A 188 -23.05 -20.78 4.97
CA THR A 188 -23.55 -22.15 4.97
C THR A 188 -24.65 -22.33 3.93
N GLU A 189 -25.05 -23.57 3.64
CA GLU A 189 -26.13 -23.85 2.69
C GLU A 189 -27.43 -23.11 3.06
N SER A 190 -27.71 -22.92 4.35
CA SER A 190 -28.89 -22.18 4.81
C SER A 190 -28.83 -20.67 4.56
N ASP A 191 -27.65 -20.13 4.28
CA ASP A 191 -27.46 -18.71 4.01
C ASP A 191 -27.64 -18.38 2.52
N ILE A 192 -27.66 -19.40 1.64
CA ILE A 192 -27.73 -19.23 0.19
C ILE A 192 -29.17 -19.31 -0.31
N LEU A 193 -29.54 -18.31 -1.11
CA LEU A 193 -30.77 -18.23 -1.85
C LEU A 193 -30.48 -18.23 -3.35
N LEU A 194 -30.90 -19.30 -4.03
CA LEU A 194 -30.83 -19.40 -5.48
C LEU A 194 -32.14 -18.91 -6.12
N ARG A 195 -32.05 -18.05 -7.12
CA ARG A 195 -33.20 -17.53 -7.88
C ARG A 195 -32.94 -17.65 -9.37
N GLU A 196 -33.99 -17.86 -10.15
CA GLU A 196 -33.89 -17.70 -11.60
C GLU A 196 -33.70 -16.21 -11.92
N ASP A 197 -32.68 -15.88 -12.72
CA ASP A 197 -32.50 -14.55 -13.28
C ASP A 197 -33.05 -14.50 -14.71
N PHE A 198 -34.05 -13.65 -14.92
CA PHE A 198 -34.68 -13.44 -16.22
C PHE A 198 -34.00 -12.34 -17.04
N TYR A 199 -33.10 -11.55 -16.43
CA TYR A 199 -32.46 -10.43 -17.10
C TYR A 199 -31.18 -10.84 -17.82
N TYR A 200 -30.25 -11.52 -17.15
CA TYR A 200 -29.05 -12.09 -17.76
C TYR A 200 -29.22 -13.55 -18.20
N GLY A 201 -30.25 -14.24 -17.69
CA GLY A 201 -30.55 -15.63 -18.00
C GLY A 201 -29.72 -16.60 -17.16
N GLY A 202 -30.37 -17.48 -16.39
CA GLY A 202 -29.70 -18.50 -15.57
C GLY A 202 -30.05 -18.39 -14.08
N THR A 203 -29.08 -18.65 -13.21
CA THR A 203 -29.26 -18.68 -11.75
C THR A 203 -28.49 -17.58 -11.05
N LEU A 204 -29.19 -16.78 -10.27
CA LEU A 204 -28.64 -15.81 -9.33
C LEU A 204 -28.36 -16.47 -7.98
N ILE A 205 -27.13 -16.31 -7.49
CA ILE A 205 -26.71 -16.75 -6.15
C ILE A 205 -26.73 -15.55 -5.21
N GLN A 206 -27.54 -15.61 -4.15
CA GLN A 206 -27.70 -14.53 -3.18
C GLN A 206 -27.54 -15.01 -1.74
N VAL A 207 -27.12 -14.10 -0.87
CA VAL A 207 -27.14 -14.28 0.58
C VAL A 207 -28.53 -13.91 1.12
N GLN A 208 -29.19 -14.84 1.80
CA GLN A 208 -30.57 -14.69 2.26
C GLN A 208 -30.73 -13.57 3.30
N ALA A 209 -29.75 -13.39 4.18
CA ALA A 209 -29.85 -12.48 5.32
C ALA A 209 -29.80 -10.99 4.92
N ASN A 210 -28.96 -10.65 3.95
CA ASN A 210 -28.68 -9.26 3.56
C ASN A 210 -28.98 -8.97 2.08
N GLY A 211 -29.35 -9.98 1.28
CA GLY A 211 -29.65 -9.82 -0.14
C GLY A 211 -28.43 -9.60 -1.03
N SER A 212 -27.21 -9.79 -0.52
CA SER A 212 -25.98 -9.62 -1.30
C SER A 212 -25.95 -10.66 -2.42
N ILE A 213 -25.58 -10.23 -3.61
CA ILE A 213 -25.42 -11.06 -4.79
C ILE A 213 -23.96 -11.51 -4.83
N LEU A 214 -23.78 -12.83 -4.95
CA LEU A 214 -22.45 -13.44 -5.04
C LEU A 214 -22.03 -13.63 -6.50
N ALA A 215 -22.92 -14.17 -7.34
CA ALA A 215 -22.68 -14.36 -8.77
C ALA A 215 -23.98 -14.66 -9.52
N ILE A 216 -23.88 -14.60 -10.85
CA ILE A 216 -24.87 -15.11 -11.80
C ILE A 216 -24.22 -16.28 -12.56
N VAL A 217 -24.83 -17.45 -12.50
CA VAL A 217 -24.46 -18.62 -13.31
C VAL A 217 -25.33 -18.63 -14.55
N LYS A 218 -24.73 -18.32 -15.70
CA LYS A 218 -25.45 -18.08 -16.94
C LYS A 218 -26.03 -19.38 -17.51
N ASP A 219 -27.27 -19.32 -17.99
CA ASP A 219 -27.95 -20.42 -18.72
C ASP A 219 -28.07 -21.77 -17.96
N ILE A 220 -27.76 -21.79 -16.65
CA ILE A 220 -27.89 -22.98 -15.79
C ILE A 220 -29.05 -22.79 -14.81
N SER A 221 -29.86 -23.85 -14.64
CA SER A 221 -30.99 -23.87 -13.69
C SER A 221 -30.54 -23.97 -12.24
N ASN A 222 -31.34 -23.42 -11.32
CA ASN A 222 -30.98 -23.38 -9.90
C ASN A 222 -30.74 -24.75 -9.26
N THR A 223 -31.35 -25.82 -9.79
CA THR A 223 -31.23 -27.17 -9.23
C THR A 223 -29.87 -27.78 -9.57
N ASN A 224 -29.35 -27.46 -10.76
CA ASN A 224 -28.03 -27.88 -11.19
C ASN A 224 -26.92 -27.06 -10.53
N VAL A 225 -27.14 -25.77 -10.29
CA VAL A 225 -26.20 -24.97 -9.48
C VAL A 225 -26.13 -25.50 -8.05
N LYS A 226 -27.29 -25.84 -7.47
CA LYS A 226 -27.37 -26.26 -6.06
C LYS A 226 -26.54 -27.52 -5.77
N SER A 227 -26.48 -28.48 -6.67
CA SER A 227 -25.78 -29.76 -6.42
C SER A 227 -24.26 -29.61 -6.38
N GLU A 228 -23.73 -28.53 -6.95
CA GLU A 228 -22.30 -28.29 -7.13
C GLU A 228 -21.75 -27.17 -6.24
N LEU A 229 -22.54 -26.68 -5.27
CA LEU A 229 -22.06 -25.71 -4.28
C LEU A 229 -21.19 -26.41 -3.23
N ILE A 230 -19.99 -25.89 -3.02
CA ILE A 230 -19.05 -26.36 -2.02
C ILE A 230 -19.04 -25.39 -0.82
N PHE A 231 -19.14 -25.93 0.39
CA PHE A 231 -19.15 -25.18 1.65
C PHE A 231 -18.04 -25.65 2.59
N GLY A 232 -17.34 -24.70 3.22
CA GLY A 232 -16.19 -24.96 4.09
C GLY A 232 -14.86 -25.09 3.34
N ASP A 233 -13.75 -25.17 4.08
CA ASP A 233 -12.41 -25.39 3.52
C ASP A 233 -12.29 -26.83 3.02
N THR A 234 -12.66 -27.07 1.76
CA THR A 234 -12.30 -28.29 1.04
C THR A 234 -11.35 -27.97 -0.11
N ALA A 235 -10.13 -27.57 0.26
CA ALA A 235 -8.98 -27.74 -0.61
C ALA A 235 -7.91 -28.54 0.16
N ASN A 236 -7.80 -29.83 -0.16
CA ASN A 236 -6.54 -30.56 0.05
C ASN A 236 -5.53 -29.99 -0.96
N THR A 237 -4.85 -28.90 -0.62
CA THR A 237 -3.62 -28.54 -1.32
C THR A 237 -2.47 -29.31 -0.67
N ASN A 238 -1.83 -30.17 -1.46
CA ASN A 238 -0.51 -30.65 -1.12
C ASN A 238 0.38 -29.41 -0.96
N GLU A 239 0.75 -29.10 0.28
CA GLU A 239 1.87 -28.23 0.61
C GLU A 239 3.13 -28.76 -0.10
N LEU A 240 3.42 -28.20 -1.27
CA LEU A 240 4.78 -28.10 -1.74
C LEU A 240 5.33 -26.81 -1.16
N LEU A 241 6.21 -27.03 -0.18
CA LEU A 241 7.13 -26.09 0.46
C LEU A 241 7.32 -24.79 -0.34
N GLN A 242 6.69 -23.73 0.16
CA GLN A 242 7.06 -22.34 -0.11
C GLN A 242 8.57 -22.20 0.14
N THR A 243 9.35 -22.08 -0.94
CA THR A 243 10.74 -21.66 -0.82
C THR A 243 10.75 -20.14 -0.75
N ASN A 244 11.11 -19.62 0.42
CA ASN A 244 11.24 -18.20 0.79
C ASN A 244 11.57 -17.24 -0.37
N SER A 245 10.61 -16.42 -0.80
CA SER A 245 10.50 -14.98 -0.44
C SER A 245 9.43 -14.29 -1.30
N SER A 246 8.60 -13.46 -0.66
CA SER A 246 7.53 -12.60 -1.21
C SER A 246 6.14 -13.22 -1.45
N VAL A 247 5.54 -13.82 -0.41
CA VAL A 247 4.07 -13.86 -0.28
C VAL A 247 3.65 -12.61 0.48
N ARG A 248 2.73 -11.80 -0.07
CA ARG A 248 2.15 -10.65 0.65
C ARG A 248 1.59 -11.14 1.98
N PRO A 249 1.87 -10.47 3.11
CA PRO A 249 1.23 -10.80 4.38
C PRO A 249 -0.29 -10.83 4.22
N THR A 250 -0.95 -11.82 4.82
CA THR A 250 -2.42 -11.92 4.76
C THR A 250 -3.03 -10.79 5.59
N PHE A 251 -3.98 -10.07 5.00
CA PHE A 251 -4.68 -8.98 5.68
C PHE A 251 -5.46 -9.49 6.91
N ASN A 252 -5.25 -8.85 8.05
CA ASN A 252 -5.95 -9.12 9.31
C ASN A 252 -6.88 -7.95 9.66
N ASN A 253 -8.09 -8.24 10.13
CA ASN A 253 -9.08 -7.20 10.42
C ASN A 253 -8.74 -6.32 11.65
N ILE A 254 -7.78 -6.71 12.49
CA ILE A 254 -7.32 -5.94 13.64
C ILE A 254 -6.13 -5.06 13.24
N PHE A 255 -5.08 -5.67 12.69
CA PHE A 255 -3.79 -5.00 12.47
C PHE A 255 -3.39 -4.83 10.99
N GLY A 256 -4.28 -5.14 10.05
CA GLY A 256 -4.01 -5.08 8.62
C GLY A 256 -2.89 -6.03 8.21
N TYR A 257 -1.88 -5.52 7.51
CA TYR A 257 -0.78 -6.33 6.99
C TYR A 257 0.31 -6.67 8.03
N GLY A 258 0.32 -5.99 9.18
CA GLY A 258 1.26 -6.27 10.28
C GLY A 258 2.19 -5.11 10.62
N LEU A 259 3.23 -5.42 11.41
CA LEU A 259 4.21 -4.43 11.87
C LEU A 259 5.15 -4.02 10.74
N VAL A 260 5.35 -2.71 10.57
CA VAL A 260 6.29 -2.18 9.56
C VAL A 260 7.74 -2.53 9.89
N ASP A 261 8.50 -2.92 8.85
CA ASP A 261 9.95 -3.17 8.91
C ASP A 261 10.66 -2.24 7.91
N ALA A 262 11.37 -1.24 8.43
CA ALA A 262 12.08 -0.23 7.64
C ALA A 262 13.22 -0.86 6.82
N SER A 263 13.93 -1.83 7.39
CA SER A 263 15.04 -2.53 6.75
C SER A 263 14.55 -3.31 5.53
N ALA A 264 13.47 -4.09 5.69
CA ALA A 264 12.87 -4.83 4.60
C ALA A 264 12.27 -3.90 3.53
N ALA A 265 11.58 -2.83 3.94
CA ALA A 265 10.95 -1.88 3.04
C ALA A 265 11.97 -1.13 2.16
N VAL A 266 13.01 -0.55 2.78
CA VAL A 266 14.03 0.21 2.05
C VAL A 266 14.93 -0.71 1.23
N ALA A 267 15.21 -1.92 1.70
CA ALA A 267 15.91 -2.92 0.89
C ALA A 267 15.11 -3.32 -0.35
N SER A 268 13.80 -3.56 -0.21
CA SER A 268 12.90 -3.89 -1.31
C SER A 268 12.88 -2.78 -2.36
N ALA A 269 12.83 -1.52 -1.92
CA ALA A 269 12.85 -0.34 -2.79
C ALA A 269 14.07 -0.25 -3.73
N ILE A 270 15.19 -0.89 -3.35
CA ILE A 270 16.44 -0.93 -4.13
C ILE A 270 16.75 -2.32 -4.70
N GLY A 271 15.77 -3.24 -4.69
CA GLY A 271 15.92 -4.60 -5.21
C GLY A 271 16.88 -5.48 -4.41
N SER A 272 17.03 -5.21 -3.11
CA SER A 272 17.88 -5.97 -2.18
C SER A 272 17.03 -6.80 -1.22
N THR A 273 17.63 -7.84 -0.63
CA THR A 273 17.11 -8.47 0.58
C THR A 273 17.35 -7.58 1.79
N SER A 274 16.59 -7.81 2.88
CA SER A 274 16.68 -7.07 4.16
C SER A 274 18.13 -6.81 4.60
N PHE A 275 18.36 -5.63 5.18
CA PHE A 275 19.71 -5.24 5.60
C PHE A 275 20.18 -6.05 6.81
N PRO A 276 21.51 -6.17 7.00
CA PRO A 276 22.07 -6.86 8.16
C PRO A 276 21.63 -6.17 9.46
N GLU A 277 21.19 -6.97 10.42
CA GLU A 277 20.82 -6.54 11.77
C GLU A 277 21.96 -5.74 12.42
N VAL A 278 21.60 -4.67 13.14
CA VAL A 278 22.55 -3.88 13.93
C VAL A 278 22.16 -3.92 15.41
N PRO A 279 23.09 -3.62 16.34
CA PRO A 279 22.72 -3.59 17.76
C PRO A 279 21.67 -2.52 18.06
N ASP A 280 20.63 -2.91 18.80
CA ASP A 280 19.60 -2.01 19.33
C ASP A 280 20.21 -0.78 20.02
N LEU A 281 19.62 0.38 19.78
CA LEU A 281 19.89 1.60 20.52
C LEU A 281 19.47 1.44 21.99
N GLY A 282 18.34 0.77 22.21
CA GLY A 282 17.74 0.54 23.51
C GLY A 282 17.21 1.82 24.18
N GLY A 283 16.85 1.68 25.46
CA GLY A 283 16.34 2.79 26.26
C GLY A 283 14.95 3.27 25.82
N ASN A 284 14.79 4.60 25.71
CA ASN A 284 13.52 5.25 25.42
C ASN A 284 13.17 5.29 23.93
N GLN A 285 14.09 4.87 23.04
CA GLN A 285 13.90 4.89 21.59
C GLN A 285 13.59 3.49 21.02
N TRP A 286 12.91 2.67 21.82
CA TRP A 286 12.59 1.28 21.50
C TRP A 286 11.84 1.11 20.18
N GLY A 287 11.04 2.10 19.78
CA GLY A 287 10.30 2.04 18.53
C GLY A 287 11.22 2.01 17.30
N LEU A 288 12.38 2.69 17.36
CA LEU A 288 13.36 2.71 16.26
C LEU A 288 13.97 1.31 16.06
N ASP A 289 14.24 0.62 17.17
CA ASP A 289 14.72 -0.76 17.18
C ASP A 289 13.62 -1.70 16.64
N LEU A 290 12.37 -1.53 17.10
CA LEU A 290 11.26 -2.40 16.70
C LEU A 290 10.98 -2.34 15.19
N VAL A 291 11.11 -1.17 14.56
CA VAL A 291 10.93 -1.03 13.09
C VAL A 291 12.23 -1.19 12.31
N LYS A 292 13.36 -1.48 12.96
CA LYS A 292 14.67 -1.64 12.30
C LYS A 292 15.15 -0.42 11.52
N ALA A 293 14.93 0.79 12.06
CA ALA A 293 15.47 2.01 11.47
C ALA A 293 17.02 2.10 11.49
N PRO A 294 17.71 1.66 12.57
CA PRO A 294 19.18 1.66 12.62
C PRO A 294 19.88 0.91 11.47
N GLU A 295 19.29 -0.19 11.01
CA GLU A 295 19.75 -1.00 9.88
C GLU A 295 19.80 -0.17 8.60
N VAL A 296 18.77 0.65 8.37
CA VAL A 296 18.64 1.53 7.21
C VAL A 296 19.67 2.66 7.27
N TRP A 297 19.85 3.28 8.44
CA TRP A 297 20.86 4.34 8.61
C TRP A 297 22.27 3.83 8.38
N ASN A 298 22.54 2.56 8.71
CA ASN A 298 23.84 1.94 8.46
C ASN A 298 24.11 1.74 6.96
N GLN A 299 23.07 1.77 6.10
CA GLN A 299 23.21 1.83 4.65
C GLN A 299 23.37 3.27 4.11
N GLY A 300 23.24 4.29 4.96
CA GLY A 300 23.40 5.70 4.60
C GLY A 300 22.11 6.39 4.17
N PHE A 301 20.95 5.75 4.27
CA PHE A 301 19.66 6.40 4.07
C PHE A 301 19.21 7.08 5.36
N LEU A 302 19.03 8.40 5.32
CA LEU A 302 18.69 9.26 6.45
C LEU A 302 17.53 10.23 6.14
N GLY A 303 16.99 10.20 4.93
CA GLY A 303 15.93 11.10 4.45
C GLY A 303 16.43 12.34 3.70
N ASP A 304 17.69 12.35 3.22
CA ASP A 304 18.26 13.52 2.55
C ASP A 304 17.46 13.94 1.31
N GLY A 305 17.14 15.23 1.23
CA GLY A 305 16.47 15.82 0.07
C GLY A 305 14.96 15.57 0.01
N ILE A 306 14.38 14.95 1.05
CA ILE A 306 12.95 14.68 1.14
C ILE A 306 12.29 15.74 2.02
N VAL A 307 11.14 16.26 1.57
CA VAL A 307 10.31 17.19 2.34
C VAL A 307 9.10 16.45 2.91
N VAL A 308 8.90 16.52 4.22
CA VAL A 308 7.76 15.90 4.90
C VAL A 308 6.85 16.99 5.47
N ALA A 309 5.61 17.06 5.00
CA ALA A 309 4.61 17.93 5.58
C ALA A 309 4.01 17.31 6.83
N VAL A 310 4.07 18.03 7.95
CA VAL A 310 3.43 17.66 9.21
C VAL A 310 2.19 18.53 9.36
N ILE A 311 1.03 17.94 9.08
CA ILE A 311 -0.27 18.58 9.21
C ILE A 311 -0.84 18.22 10.59
N ASP A 312 -0.67 19.13 11.55
CA ASP A 312 -1.00 18.91 12.97
C ASP A 312 -1.21 20.25 13.71
N SER A 313 -0.76 20.41 14.95
CA SER A 313 -0.85 21.63 15.75
C SER A 313 0.27 22.65 15.50
N GLY A 314 1.00 22.50 14.39
CA GLY A 314 2.21 23.24 14.07
C GLY A 314 3.49 22.50 14.51
N VAL A 315 4.64 23.17 14.42
CA VAL A 315 5.93 22.62 14.90
C VAL A 315 6.74 23.73 15.59
N ASP A 316 7.28 23.47 16.78
CA ASP A 316 8.24 24.39 17.41
C ASP A 316 9.58 24.32 16.67
N TYR A 317 9.68 25.07 15.58
CA TYR A 317 10.89 25.18 14.74
C TYR A 317 12.10 25.79 15.48
N THR A 318 11.93 26.26 16.71
CA THR A 318 13.02 26.72 17.57
C THR A 318 13.61 25.63 18.47
N HIS A 319 13.01 24.44 18.49
CA HIS A 319 13.50 23.32 19.29
C HIS A 319 14.91 22.90 18.82
N PRO A 320 15.89 22.71 19.74
CA PRO A 320 17.27 22.39 19.36
C PRO A 320 17.43 21.10 18.54
N GLU A 321 16.54 20.12 18.73
CA GLU A 321 16.50 18.85 17.98
C GLU A 321 15.96 18.96 16.55
N LEU A 322 15.19 20.02 16.27
CA LEU A 322 14.58 20.26 14.96
C LEU A 322 15.29 21.38 14.20
N THR A 323 16.23 22.08 14.84
CA THR A 323 16.99 23.15 14.21
C THR A 323 17.80 22.59 13.04
N GLY A 324 17.58 23.14 11.84
CA GLY A 324 18.21 22.67 10.60
C GLY A 324 17.37 21.67 9.82
N GLN A 325 16.31 21.12 10.42
CA GLN A 325 15.39 20.18 9.78
C GLN A 325 14.10 20.86 9.32
N ILE A 326 13.91 22.16 9.57
CA ILE A 326 12.68 22.85 9.18
C ILE A 326 12.80 23.30 7.72
N TRP A 327 11.83 22.88 6.90
CA TRP A 327 11.65 23.33 5.53
C TRP A 327 11.47 24.85 5.49
N LYS A 328 11.96 25.45 4.40
CA LYS A 328 11.81 26.88 4.16
C LYS A 328 11.28 27.09 2.76
N ASN A 329 10.26 27.93 2.62
CA ASN A 329 9.81 28.35 1.31
C ASN A 329 10.90 29.21 0.67
N SER A 330 11.67 28.62 -0.24
CA SER A 330 12.76 29.33 -0.93
C SER A 330 12.29 30.44 -1.86
N ARG A 331 10.97 30.51 -2.12
CA ARG A 331 10.33 31.50 -2.97
C ARG A 331 9.86 32.74 -2.20
N GLU A 332 9.84 32.70 -0.87
CA GLU A 332 9.45 33.81 0.00
C GLU A 332 10.63 34.65 0.51
N ILE A 333 10.43 35.96 0.63
CA ILE A 333 11.33 36.87 1.33
C ILE A 333 10.75 37.17 2.72
N PRO A 334 11.33 36.62 3.81
CA PRO A 334 10.68 36.63 5.11
C PRO A 334 10.53 38.03 5.72
N ASN A 335 9.34 38.29 6.28
CA ASN A 335 8.94 39.50 7.01
C ASN A 335 8.85 40.76 6.13
N ASN A 336 8.45 40.61 4.87
CA ASN A 336 8.20 41.75 3.98
C ASN A 336 6.70 42.09 3.82
N ASN A 337 5.80 41.26 4.40
CA ASN A 337 4.34 41.36 4.31
C ASN A 337 3.81 41.25 2.87
N ILE A 338 4.48 40.46 2.03
CA ILE A 338 4.13 40.18 0.64
C ILE A 338 4.05 38.65 0.48
N ASP A 339 3.13 38.21 -0.36
CA ASP A 339 3.11 36.85 -0.91
C ASP A 339 3.98 36.88 -2.19
N ASP A 340 5.25 36.52 -2.04
CA ASP A 340 6.27 36.69 -3.09
C ASP A 340 6.15 35.62 -4.17
N ASP A 341 5.65 34.44 -3.84
CA ASP A 341 5.47 33.32 -4.75
C ASP A 341 4.05 33.21 -5.34
N ALA A 342 3.15 34.11 -4.91
CA ALA A 342 1.77 34.24 -5.34
C ALA A 342 0.93 32.97 -5.11
N ASN A 343 1.26 32.21 -4.07
CA ASN A 343 0.56 30.98 -3.70
C ASN A 343 -0.70 31.24 -2.83
N GLY A 344 -0.92 32.48 -2.40
CA GLY A 344 -2.04 32.89 -1.55
C GLY A 344 -1.70 33.07 -0.06
N TYR A 345 -0.46 32.79 0.35
CA TYR A 345 -0.03 32.72 1.75
C TYR A 345 1.12 33.71 2.01
N VAL A 346 0.82 34.81 2.70
CA VAL A 346 1.76 35.92 2.90
C VAL A 346 2.88 35.56 3.88
N ASP A 347 4.14 35.69 3.46
CA ASP A 347 5.32 35.40 4.30
C ASP A 347 5.34 33.95 4.87
N ASP A 348 4.84 32.94 4.14
CA ASP A 348 4.78 31.52 4.54
C ASP A 348 6.15 30.80 4.57
N PHE A 349 7.20 31.56 4.88
CA PHE A 349 8.61 31.15 4.82
C PHE A 349 8.93 29.88 5.62
N GLN A 350 8.18 29.58 6.68
CA GLN A 350 8.37 28.38 7.52
C GLN A 350 7.05 27.61 7.71
N GLY A 351 6.26 27.52 6.64
CA GLY A 351 4.95 26.88 6.66
C GLY A 351 3.83 27.86 7.03
N TRP A 352 2.65 27.33 7.33
CA TRP A 352 1.43 28.11 7.45
C TRP A 352 0.56 27.71 8.64
N ASP A 353 -0.15 28.67 9.24
CA ASP A 353 -1.22 28.46 10.22
C ASP A 353 -2.59 28.72 9.59
N PHE A 354 -3.29 27.63 9.26
CA PHE A 354 -4.63 27.66 8.68
C PHE A 354 -5.72 28.04 9.68
N ILE A 355 -5.43 28.07 10.99
CA ILE A 355 -6.40 28.42 12.03
C ILE A 355 -6.55 29.94 12.11
N ASN A 356 -5.41 30.62 12.13
CA ASN A 356 -5.32 32.06 12.28
C ASN A 356 -5.14 32.80 10.95
N ASP A 357 -4.88 32.06 9.87
CA ASP A 357 -4.62 32.59 8.52
C ASP A 357 -3.39 33.51 8.52
N ASP A 358 -2.30 33.00 9.09
CA ASP A 358 -1.02 33.71 9.20
C ASP A 358 0.18 32.75 9.07
N ASN A 359 1.38 33.33 9.09
CA ASN A 359 2.64 32.61 8.92
C ASN A 359 3.23 32.05 10.21
N ASP A 360 2.50 32.07 11.33
CA ASP A 360 2.98 31.51 12.60
C ASP A 360 2.55 30.05 12.79
N SER A 361 3.18 29.18 12.00
CA SER A 361 2.99 27.71 12.06
C SER A 361 3.54 27.07 13.35
N ARG A 362 3.93 27.86 14.35
CA ARG A 362 4.61 27.39 15.54
C ARG A 362 3.65 26.66 16.48
N ASP A 363 4.12 25.53 16.98
CA ASP A 363 3.46 24.79 18.05
C ASP A 363 3.89 25.31 19.42
N GLU A 364 2.93 25.66 20.27
CA GLU A 364 3.19 26.13 21.63
C GLU A 364 2.88 25.08 22.72
N LYS A 365 1.88 24.21 22.50
CA LYS A 365 1.37 23.30 23.54
C LYS A 365 0.82 21.99 23.00
N GLY A 366 0.84 21.82 21.69
CA GLY A 366 0.21 20.73 21.00
C GLY A 366 1.16 19.57 20.76
N HIS A 367 0.87 18.87 19.68
CA HIS A 367 1.29 17.51 19.40
C HIS A 367 2.28 17.44 18.23
N GLY A 368 2.23 18.42 17.31
CA GLY A 368 2.99 18.40 16.07
C GLY A 368 4.51 18.47 16.25
N THR A 369 5.02 19.11 17.30
CA THR A 369 6.48 19.07 17.60
C THR A 369 6.97 17.67 17.93
N HIS A 370 6.15 16.87 18.60
CA HIS A 370 6.48 15.48 18.97
C HIS A 370 6.46 14.56 17.75
N ILE A 371 5.46 14.74 16.87
CA ILE A 371 5.42 14.08 15.56
C ILE A 371 6.65 14.44 14.73
N ALA A 372 6.94 15.73 14.56
CA ALA A 372 8.08 16.20 13.78
C ALA A 372 9.40 15.65 14.31
N GLY A 373 9.57 15.58 15.64
CA GLY A 373 10.75 14.99 16.27
C GLY A 373 10.83 13.47 16.08
N THR A 374 9.71 12.76 16.12
CA THR A 374 9.68 11.32 15.81
C THR A 374 10.13 11.07 14.37
N ILE A 375 9.74 11.93 13.42
CA ILE A 375 10.19 11.82 12.02
C ILE A 375 11.66 12.21 11.87
N ALA A 376 12.04 13.40 12.39
CA ALA A 376 13.22 14.12 11.91
C ALA A 376 14.12 14.69 13.02
N ALA A 377 14.00 14.29 14.29
CA ALA A 377 14.97 14.71 15.30
C ALA A 377 16.39 14.34 14.83
N LYS A 378 17.29 15.33 14.84
CA LYS A 378 18.63 15.19 14.25
C LYS A 378 19.42 14.04 14.86
N ARG A 379 20.21 13.35 14.04
CA ARG A 379 21.08 12.25 14.48
C ARG A 379 22.46 12.75 14.88
N ASP A 380 22.56 13.47 15.99
CA ASP A 380 23.83 14.04 16.49
C ASP A 380 24.31 13.45 17.84
N GLY A 381 23.57 12.47 18.37
CA GLY A 381 23.88 11.80 19.63
C GLY A 381 23.40 12.54 20.87
N ILE A 382 22.60 13.60 20.72
CA ILE A 382 21.93 14.33 21.79
C ILE A 382 20.43 14.02 21.72
N GLY A 383 19.78 13.89 22.88
CA GLY A 383 18.32 13.78 22.91
C GLY A 383 17.78 12.50 22.26
N THR A 384 16.99 12.70 21.21
CA THR A 384 16.32 11.66 20.42
C THR A 384 16.74 11.74 18.96
N THR A 385 16.54 10.68 18.20
CA THR A 385 16.79 10.59 16.76
C THR A 385 15.49 10.19 16.07
N GLY A 386 15.14 10.91 15.02
CA GLY A 386 13.98 10.59 14.20
C GLY A 386 14.25 9.42 13.26
N ILE A 387 13.19 8.82 12.71
CA ILE A 387 13.30 7.72 11.74
C ILE A 387 14.07 8.17 10.49
N ALA A 388 13.81 9.37 10.00
CA ALA A 388 14.45 9.95 8.82
C ALA A 388 15.09 11.30 9.22
N PRO A 389 16.24 11.28 9.90
CA PRO A 389 16.78 12.43 10.62
C PRO A 389 17.33 13.57 9.73
N ASN A 390 17.33 13.44 8.41
CA ASN A 390 17.78 14.45 7.45
C ASN A 390 16.65 14.99 6.55
N VAL A 391 15.38 14.61 6.78
CA VAL A 391 14.25 15.19 6.04
C VAL A 391 14.03 16.64 6.45
N GLN A 392 13.43 17.42 5.56
CA GLN A 392 12.93 18.75 5.88
C GLN A 392 11.46 18.70 6.28
N ILE A 393 11.12 19.12 7.50
CA ILE A 393 9.75 19.22 8.01
C ILE A 393 9.11 20.53 7.56
N MET A 394 8.03 20.44 6.79
CA MET A 394 7.13 21.55 6.46
C MET A 394 6.01 21.62 7.52
N PRO A 395 6.03 22.62 8.43
CA PRO A 395 5.03 22.74 9.49
C PRO A 395 3.71 23.30 8.96
N LEU A 396 2.60 22.58 9.15
CA LEU A 396 1.27 23.05 8.77
C LEU A 396 0.33 22.92 9.96
N ARG A 397 -0.10 24.07 10.49
CA ARG A 397 -0.94 24.14 11.69
C ARG A 397 -2.41 24.18 11.30
N ILE A 398 -3.13 23.13 11.68
CA ILE A 398 -4.59 22.99 11.52
C ILE A 398 -5.31 22.71 12.86
N LEU A 399 -4.56 22.36 13.92
CA LEU A 399 -5.09 22.13 15.28
C LEU A 399 -4.63 23.21 16.26
N ASN A 400 -5.55 23.73 17.08
CA ASN A 400 -5.23 24.68 18.13
C ASN A 400 -4.62 23.97 19.36
N ASP A 401 -4.23 24.73 20.38
CA ASP A 401 -3.67 24.21 21.65
C ASP A 401 -4.59 23.24 22.42
N GLN A 402 -5.84 23.06 21.99
CA GLN A 402 -6.80 22.11 22.55
C GLN A 402 -7.04 20.90 21.64
N GLY A 403 -6.27 20.76 20.54
CA GLY A 403 -6.44 19.69 19.56
C GLY A 403 -7.68 19.85 18.68
N THR A 404 -8.26 21.06 18.59
CA THR A 404 -9.45 21.32 17.77
C THR A 404 -9.07 22.00 16.46
N GLY A 405 -9.61 21.52 15.34
CA GLY A 405 -9.43 22.08 13.99
C GLY A 405 -10.68 21.94 13.12
N LYS A 406 -10.59 22.34 11.84
CA LYS A 406 -11.65 22.14 10.84
C LYS A 406 -11.17 21.20 9.74
N VAL A 407 -12.06 20.35 9.23
CA VAL A 407 -11.78 19.48 8.08
C VAL A 407 -11.38 20.29 6.84
N SER A 408 -11.97 21.48 6.64
CA SER A 408 -11.59 22.40 5.54
C SER A 408 -10.12 22.77 5.58
N ASP A 409 -9.60 23.06 6.77
CA ASP A 409 -8.25 23.54 6.99
C ASP A 409 -7.26 22.39 6.71
N GLY A 410 -7.63 21.15 7.05
CA GLY A 410 -6.86 19.95 6.68
C GLY A 410 -6.83 19.67 5.17
N ILE A 411 -7.96 19.83 4.48
CA ILE A 411 -8.04 19.68 3.00
C ILE A 411 -7.14 20.73 2.32
N GLU A 412 -7.15 21.97 2.81
CA GLU A 412 -6.34 23.05 2.28
C GLU A 412 -4.85 22.82 2.55
N ALA A 413 -4.50 22.38 3.77
CA ALA A 413 -3.14 22.02 4.14
C ALA A 413 -2.56 20.89 3.27
N ILE A 414 -3.37 19.88 2.89
CA ILE A 414 -2.93 18.82 1.96
C ILE A 414 -2.55 19.43 0.61
N ARG A 415 -3.37 20.33 0.05
CA ARG A 415 -3.08 20.98 -1.23
C ARG A 415 -1.86 21.89 -1.14
N TYR A 416 -1.78 22.71 -0.09
CA TYR A 416 -0.61 23.54 0.19
C TYR A 416 0.66 22.71 0.22
N ALA A 417 0.66 21.59 0.94
CA ALA A 417 1.84 20.73 1.08
C ALA A 417 2.35 20.26 -0.28
N VAL A 418 1.43 19.77 -1.12
CA VAL A 418 1.73 19.27 -2.46
C VAL A 418 2.25 20.40 -3.36
N ASP A 419 1.59 21.56 -3.36
CA ASP A 419 1.95 22.70 -4.22
C ASP A 419 3.26 23.39 -3.80
N ASN A 420 3.68 23.18 -2.55
CA ASN A 420 4.94 23.64 -1.98
C ASN A 420 6.04 22.56 -1.93
N GLY A 421 5.82 21.42 -2.60
CA GLY A 421 6.86 20.42 -2.85
C GLY A 421 7.11 19.45 -1.70
N ALA A 422 6.08 19.13 -0.90
CA ALA A 422 6.14 17.99 0.00
C ALA A 422 6.26 16.68 -0.78
N ASP A 423 7.05 15.74 -0.26
CA ASP A 423 7.20 14.39 -0.79
C ASP A 423 6.32 13.37 -0.07
N VAL A 424 6.04 13.64 1.20
CA VAL A 424 5.26 12.80 2.11
C VAL A 424 4.43 13.71 3.01
N ILE A 425 3.20 13.32 3.29
CA ILE A 425 2.31 14.00 4.24
C ILE A 425 2.06 13.07 5.42
N ASN A 426 2.40 13.54 6.62
CA ASN A 426 1.93 12.95 7.88
C ASN A 426 0.66 13.68 8.32
N PHE A 427 -0.45 12.95 8.41
CA PHE A 427 -1.74 13.48 8.86
C PHE A 427 -2.23 12.75 10.13
N SER A 428 -2.06 13.39 11.28
CA SER A 428 -2.32 12.78 12.60
C SER A 428 -3.63 13.27 13.24
N SER A 429 -4.63 13.59 12.42
CA SER A 429 -5.97 14.01 12.83
C SER A 429 -7.04 13.16 12.13
N GLY A 430 -8.26 13.11 12.66
CA GLY A 430 -9.36 12.39 12.02
C GLY A 430 -10.74 12.68 12.59
N ASP A 431 -11.77 12.36 11.81
CA ASP A 431 -13.19 12.47 12.14
C ASP A 431 -13.92 11.19 11.69
N ARG A 432 -15.09 10.92 12.26
CA ARG A 432 -15.93 9.77 11.92
C ARG A 432 -16.67 9.93 10.60
N ASN A 433 -16.79 11.16 10.10
CA ASN A 433 -17.59 11.47 8.92
C ASN A 433 -16.69 11.80 7.73
N LEU A 434 -16.88 11.08 6.63
CA LEU A 434 -16.23 11.40 5.37
C LEU A 434 -16.71 12.75 4.83
N VAL A 435 -15.76 13.61 4.48
CA VAL A 435 -16.01 14.79 3.66
C VAL A 435 -15.43 14.54 2.26
N SER A 436 -16.28 14.67 1.23
CA SER A 436 -15.89 14.38 -0.17
C SER A 436 -14.62 15.10 -0.66
N GLY A 437 -14.32 16.29 -0.13
CA GLY A 437 -13.09 17.02 -0.47
C GLY A 437 -11.80 16.34 0.03
N GLU A 438 -11.85 15.46 1.04
CA GLU A 438 -10.69 14.76 1.57
C GLU A 438 -10.14 13.76 0.55
N ILE A 439 -11.00 12.93 -0.06
CA ILE A 439 -10.57 11.96 -1.08
C ILE A 439 -10.01 12.67 -2.32
N GLU A 440 -10.55 13.84 -2.69
CA GLU A 440 -10.01 14.63 -3.81
C GLU A 440 -8.62 15.19 -3.49
N ALA A 441 -8.40 15.67 -2.27
CA ALA A 441 -7.10 16.19 -1.85
C ALA A 441 -6.04 15.09 -1.73
N ILE A 442 -6.39 13.93 -1.20
CA ILE A 442 -5.48 12.77 -1.11
C ILE A 442 -5.14 12.26 -2.50
N ARG A 443 -6.12 12.17 -3.42
CA ARG A 443 -5.86 11.82 -4.81
C ARG A 443 -4.96 12.85 -5.49
N TYR A 444 -5.19 14.14 -5.26
CA TYR A 444 -4.35 15.22 -5.78
C TYR A 444 -2.89 15.08 -5.36
N ALA A 445 -2.64 14.68 -4.10
CA ALA A 445 -1.32 14.38 -3.58
C ALA A 445 -0.68 13.19 -4.31
N ALA A 446 -1.42 12.08 -4.42
CA ALA A 446 -0.92 10.86 -5.08
C ALA A 446 -0.58 11.08 -6.56
N GLU A 447 -1.43 11.80 -7.30
CA GLU A 447 -1.20 12.18 -8.71
C GLU A 447 0.07 13.02 -8.92
N ARG A 448 0.61 13.62 -7.85
CA ARG A 448 1.83 14.45 -7.86
C ARG A 448 3.01 13.78 -7.16
N GLY A 449 2.91 12.48 -6.86
CA GLY A 449 4.00 11.72 -6.27
C GLY A 449 4.15 11.92 -4.76
N VAL A 450 3.14 12.48 -4.08
CA VAL A 450 3.16 12.75 -2.64
C VAL A 450 2.41 11.64 -1.89
N VAL A 451 3.12 10.92 -1.03
CA VAL A 451 2.53 9.80 -0.26
C VAL A 451 1.79 10.33 0.96
N PHE A 452 0.55 9.90 1.17
CA PHE A 452 -0.29 10.33 2.29
C PHE A 452 -0.34 9.24 3.37
N VAL A 453 0.06 9.56 4.60
CA VAL A 453 0.09 8.63 5.73
C VAL A 453 -0.76 9.20 6.85
N SER A 454 -1.68 8.40 7.40
CA SER A 454 -2.66 8.90 8.38
C SER A 454 -2.94 7.96 9.55
N ALA A 455 -3.21 8.57 10.70
CA ALA A 455 -3.51 7.87 11.95
C ALA A 455 -4.88 7.17 11.90
N ALA A 456 -4.93 5.90 12.32
CA ALA A 456 -6.18 5.12 12.31
C ALA A 456 -7.25 5.62 13.30
N GLY A 457 -6.85 6.34 14.35
CA GLY A 457 -7.70 6.84 15.42
C GLY A 457 -7.59 6.02 16.72
N ASN A 458 -7.97 6.64 17.84
CA ASN A 458 -7.74 6.12 19.21
C ASN A 458 -9.05 5.75 19.93
N GLY A 459 -10.07 5.32 19.19
CA GLY A 459 -11.43 5.08 19.69
C GLY A 459 -11.73 3.64 20.06
N SER A 460 -10.77 2.72 19.95
CA SER A 460 -10.96 1.26 20.05
C SER A 460 -12.10 0.76 19.13
N LEU A 461 -12.24 1.37 17.95
CA LEU A 461 -13.29 1.03 16.98
C LEU A 461 -12.82 -0.13 16.08
N SER A 462 -13.76 -0.89 15.54
CA SER A 462 -13.48 -2.01 14.62
C SER A 462 -13.16 -1.57 13.17
N SER A 463 -12.85 -0.29 12.95
CA SER A 463 -12.40 0.26 11.67
C SER A 463 -11.76 1.62 11.89
N PRO A 464 -10.89 2.12 10.99
CA PRO A 464 -10.27 3.43 11.12
C PRO A 464 -11.29 4.57 11.01
N ASP A 465 -10.92 5.73 11.55
CA ASP A 465 -11.60 7.00 11.28
C ASP A 465 -11.17 7.57 9.92
N TYR A 466 -11.84 8.61 9.40
CA TYR A 466 -11.40 9.34 8.21
C TYR A 466 -10.34 10.36 8.60
N PRO A 467 -9.30 10.60 7.78
CA PRO A 467 -9.14 10.09 6.41
C PRO A 467 -8.51 8.68 6.30
N ALA A 468 -8.01 8.07 7.37
CA ALA A 468 -7.31 6.77 7.31
C ALA A 468 -8.14 5.65 6.66
N LYS A 469 -9.45 5.66 6.84
CA LYS A 469 -10.36 4.72 6.17
C LYS A 469 -10.34 4.80 4.64
N LEU A 470 -9.81 5.86 4.04
CA LEU A 470 -9.65 6.03 2.59
C LEU A 470 -8.44 5.30 2.00
N ALA A 471 -7.62 4.64 2.83
CA ALA A 471 -6.52 3.79 2.39
C ALA A 471 -7.00 2.52 1.65
N ASP A 472 -8.32 2.29 1.52
CA ASP A 472 -8.89 1.33 0.58
C ASP A 472 -8.74 1.80 -0.89
N LYS A 473 -8.49 3.10 -1.08
CA LYS A 473 -8.37 3.79 -2.36
C LYS A 473 -7.01 4.46 -2.54
N GLN A 474 -6.51 5.17 -1.52
CA GLN A 474 -5.24 5.89 -1.58
C GLN A 474 -4.73 6.24 -0.18
N GLY A 475 -3.41 6.15 0.02
CA GLY A 475 -2.74 6.48 1.26
C GLY A 475 -2.58 5.27 2.18
N ILE A 476 -1.87 5.48 3.29
CA ILE A 476 -1.55 4.43 4.27
C ILE A 476 -2.22 4.77 5.60
N ALA A 477 -2.99 3.82 6.14
CA ALA A 477 -3.57 3.89 7.47
C ALA A 477 -2.65 3.25 8.50
N VAL A 478 -2.46 3.90 9.64
CA VAL A 478 -1.49 3.46 10.66
C VAL A 478 -2.14 3.23 12.01
N GLY A 479 -2.17 1.95 12.41
CA GLY A 479 -2.50 1.51 13.76
C GLY A 479 -1.30 1.51 14.71
N SER A 480 -1.58 1.29 16.00
CA SER A 480 -0.56 1.36 17.06
C SER A 480 -0.25 -0.01 17.66
N VAL A 481 1.04 -0.24 17.94
CA VAL A 481 1.52 -1.30 18.84
C VAL A 481 2.29 -0.77 20.05
N GLU A 482 2.28 -1.58 21.10
CA GLU A 482 3.06 -1.46 22.32
C GLU A 482 4.51 -1.94 22.12
N LYS A 483 5.37 -1.66 23.11
CA LYS A 483 6.80 -2.05 23.12
C LYS A 483 7.08 -3.55 22.92
N ASN A 484 6.13 -4.41 23.25
CA ASN A 484 6.23 -5.86 23.12
C ASN A 484 5.58 -6.40 21.82
N GLY A 485 5.19 -5.52 20.88
CA GLY A 485 4.49 -5.90 19.65
C GLY A 485 2.98 -6.12 19.84
N LYS A 486 2.44 -5.93 21.05
CA LYS A 486 1.00 -6.06 21.29
C LYS A 486 0.23 -4.92 20.64
N PHE A 487 -0.87 -5.23 19.95
CA PHE A 487 -1.77 -4.24 19.40
C PHE A 487 -2.32 -3.35 20.52
N SER A 488 -2.15 -2.04 20.38
CA SER A 488 -2.52 -1.09 21.42
C SER A 488 -4.05 -1.05 21.58
N SER A 489 -4.54 -1.25 22.80
CA SER A 489 -5.98 -1.38 23.06
C SER A 489 -6.83 -0.16 22.67
N PHE A 490 -6.23 1.03 22.60
CA PHE A 490 -6.90 2.24 22.14
C PHE A 490 -6.98 2.36 20.61
N SER A 491 -6.12 1.66 19.87
CA SER A 491 -6.04 1.79 18.41
C SER A 491 -7.35 1.33 17.78
N ASN A 492 -7.87 2.11 16.85
CA ASN A 492 -8.88 1.60 15.93
C ASN A 492 -8.26 0.45 15.13
N GLU A 493 -9.05 -0.57 14.84
CA GLU A 493 -8.69 -1.75 14.04
C GLU A 493 -8.74 -1.45 12.54
N ALA A 494 -8.12 -2.31 11.72
CA ALA A 494 -8.14 -2.20 10.27
C ALA A 494 -9.56 -2.38 9.67
N GLY A 495 -10.41 -3.16 10.32
CA GLY A 495 -11.75 -3.49 9.85
C GLY A 495 -11.78 -4.62 8.81
N ASN A 496 -12.98 -4.98 8.37
CA ASN A 496 -13.21 -6.22 7.62
C ASN A 496 -12.99 -6.12 6.10
N GLN A 497 -12.74 -4.92 5.58
CA GLN A 497 -12.45 -4.70 4.16
C GLN A 497 -10.95 -4.42 4.03
N PRO A 498 -10.22 -5.07 3.13
CA PRO A 498 -8.80 -4.78 2.92
C PRO A 498 -8.57 -3.30 2.54
N LEU A 499 -7.59 -2.71 3.19
CA LEU A 499 -7.01 -1.40 2.87
C LEU A 499 -5.52 -1.42 3.20
N ASP A 500 -4.77 -0.44 2.72
CA ASP A 500 -3.35 -0.30 3.03
C ASP A 500 -3.17 0.15 4.49
N TYR A 501 -3.30 -0.82 5.39
CA TYR A 501 -3.24 -0.67 6.83
C TYR A 501 -2.06 -1.45 7.38
N VAL A 502 -1.23 -0.76 8.15
CA VAL A 502 -0.08 -1.32 8.87
C VAL A 502 -0.09 -0.85 10.31
N VAL A 503 0.68 -1.51 11.18
CA VAL A 503 0.87 -1.05 12.56
C VAL A 503 2.31 -0.63 12.82
N ALA A 504 2.48 0.34 13.72
CA ALA A 504 3.78 0.89 14.09
C ALA A 504 3.81 1.28 15.59
N PRO A 505 4.99 1.53 16.17
CA PRO A 505 5.14 1.91 17.58
C PRO A 505 4.30 3.14 17.95
N GLY A 506 3.33 2.99 18.84
CA GLY A 506 2.48 4.10 19.29
C GLY A 506 2.15 4.11 20.78
N GLY A 507 2.56 3.10 21.55
CA GLY A 507 2.48 3.09 23.01
C GLY A 507 1.34 2.25 23.58
N ASP A 508 1.21 2.23 24.91
CA ASP A 508 0.32 1.30 25.63
C ASP A 508 -0.95 1.93 26.21
N GLY A 509 -1.07 3.26 26.15
CA GLY A 509 -2.25 4.00 26.60
C GLY A 509 -2.33 4.16 28.12
N PHE A 510 -1.29 3.77 28.86
CA PHE A 510 -1.14 4.12 30.27
C PHE A 510 -0.52 5.52 30.41
N PRO A 511 -0.53 6.13 31.62
CA PRO A 511 -0.07 7.51 31.78
C PRO A 511 1.42 7.67 31.44
N GLU A 512 1.73 8.52 30.45
CA GLU A 512 3.05 8.93 29.95
C GLU A 512 4.25 8.25 30.64
N ASP A 513 4.60 7.05 30.16
CA ASP A 513 5.71 6.27 30.72
C ASP A 513 6.64 5.68 29.64
N ALA A 514 7.61 4.87 30.07
CA ALA A 514 8.63 4.31 29.17
C ALA A 514 8.11 3.25 28.18
N GLY A 515 6.83 2.89 28.25
CA GLY A 515 6.09 2.10 27.26
C GLY A 515 5.61 2.92 26.05
N ASP A 516 5.62 4.24 26.16
CA ASP A 516 5.16 5.18 25.13
C ASP A 516 6.32 5.76 24.29
N ILE A 517 5.98 6.64 23.34
CA ILE A 517 6.94 7.23 22.40
C ILE A 517 7.56 8.48 23.00
N TYR A 518 8.88 8.45 23.19
CA TYR A 518 9.67 9.55 23.71
C TYR A 518 10.20 10.44 22.59
N ALA A 519 9.74 11.69 22.51
CA ALA A 519 10.18 12.63 21.49
C ALA A 519 10.13 14.10 21.98
N PRO A 520 10.70 15.05 21.21
CA PRO A 520 10.68 16.48 21.51
C PRO A 520 9.29 17.05 21.75
N VAL A 521 9.18 18.07 22.59
CA VAL A 521 7.93 18.84 22.79
C VAL A 521 8.22 20.34 22.73
N PRO A 522 7.21 21.21 22.55
CA PRO A 522 7.43 22.66 22.47
C PRO A 522 8.17 23.23 23.69
N LEU A 523 9.09 24.17 23.45
CA LEU A 523 9.90 24.79 24.52
C LEU A 523 9.07 25.64 25.51
N SER A 524 7.86 26.03 25.12
CA SER A 524 6.87 26.70 25.96
C SER A 524 6.35 25.81 27.10
N ILE A 525 6.48 24.48 26.98
CA ILE A 525 6.19 23.54 28.05
C ILE A 525 7.36 23.57 29.06
N LYS A 526 7.20 24.40 30.09
CA LYS A 526 8.27 24.65 31.09
C LYS A 526 8.78 23.36 31.74
N GLY A 527 10.08 23.13 31.60
CA GLY A 527 10.82 22.10 32.34
C GLY A 527 11.07 20.80 31.58
N ASN A 528 10.47 20.62 30.40
CA ASN A 528 10.61 19.41 29.59
C ASN A 528 11.02 19.76 28.15
N LEU A 529 12.13 19.20 27.67
CA LEU A 529 12.49 19.21 26.24
C LEU A 529 11.87 18.04 25.48
N TYR A 530 11.40 17.03 26.22
CA TYR A 530 10.89 15.78 25.67
C TYR A 530 9.74 15.29 26.56
N SER A 531 8.79 14.55 25.98
CA SER A 531 7.78 13.82 26.73
C SER A 531 7.50 12.46 26.11
N PHE A 532 6.87 11.60 26.90
CA PHE A 532 6.27 10.36 26.43
C PHE A 532 4.84 10.66 25.99
N LEU A 533 4.49 10.32 24.76
CA LEU A 533 3.12 10.45 24.25
C LEU A 533 2.69 9.12 23.61
N THR A 534 1.39 8.89 23.59
CA THR A 534 0.77 7.64 23.17
C THR A 534 -0.36 7.91 22.18
N GLY A 535 -0.53 7.04 21.18
CA GLY A 535 -1.59 7.16 20.18
C GLY A 535 -1.19 6.67 18.80
N THR A 536 -2.19 6.45 17.94
CA THR A 536 -1.96 6.24 16.49
C THR A 536 -1.28 7.45 15.84
N SER A 537 -1.47 8.64 16.40
CA SER A 537 -0.75 9.86 16.02
C SER A 537 0.77 9.79 16.30
N MET A 538 1.22 8.91 17.21
CA MET A 538 2.63 8.58 17.46
C MET A 538 3.14 7.43 16.58
N ALA A 539 2.25 6.52 16.14
CA ALA A 539 2.60 5.45 15.21
C ALA A 539 2.79 5.96 13.76
N THR A 540 1.93 6.88 13.32
CA THR A 540 1.96 7.49 11.98
C THR A 540 3.32 8.06 11.56
N PRO A 541 4.06 8.81 12.42
CA PRO A 541 5.38 9.33 12.05
C PRO A 541 6.45 8.26 11.81
N TYR A 542 6.33 7.05 12.38
CA TYR A 542 7.24 5.95 12.05
C TYR A 542 7.09 5.56 10.58
N VAL A 543 5.86 5.29 10.14
CA VAL A 543 5.56 4.92 8.76
C VAL A 543 5.91 6.06 7.80
N THR A 544 5.60 7.31 8.17
CA THR A 544 5.99 8.50 7.40
C THR A 544 7.52 8.57 7.21
N GLY A 545 8.29 8.36 8.27
CA GLY A 545 9.75 8.34 8.18
C GLY A 545 10.26 7.21 7.28
N ILE A 546 9.68 6.01 7.37
CA ILE A 546 10.06 4.88 6.50
C ILE A 546 9.75 5.19 5.03
N VAL A 547 8.58 5.76 4.74
CA VAL A 547 8.21 6.23 3.40
C VAL A 547 9.23 7.26 2.87
N ALA A 548 9.68 8.20 3.71
CA ALA A 548 10.72 9.15 3.32
C ALA A 548 12.06 8.46 3.01
N LEU A 549 12.45 7.44 3.77
CA LEU A 549 13.66 6.65 3.51
C LEU A 549 13.53 5.84 2.21
N ILE A 550 12.36 5.28 1.91
CA ILE A 550 12.06 4.60 0.63
C ILE A 550 12.22 5.59 -0.53
N LYS A 551 11.61 6.78 -0.43
CA LYS A 551 11.72 7.82 -1.46
C LYS A 551 13.15 8.30 -1.67
N GLN A 552 13.94 8.42 -0.61
CA GLN A 552 15.37 8.71 -0.75
C GLN A 552 16.09 7.59 -1.49
N ALA A 553 15.83 6.34 -1.11
CA ALA A 553 16.52 5.18 -1.67
C ALA A 553 16.19 4.95 -3.13
N ASN A 554 14.94 5.20 -3.53
CA ASN A 554 14.49 5.13 -4.91
C ASN A 554 13.47 6.24 -5.22
N PRO A 555 13.96 7.42 -5.68
CA PRO A 555 13.10 8.57 -5.99
C PRO A 555 12.19 8.37 -7.22
N SER A 556 12.38 7.30 -7.99
CA SER A 556 11.53 6.99 -9.15
C SER A 556 10.28 6.19 -8.80
N LEU A 557 10.15 5.70 -7.57
CA LEU A 557 8.97 4.94 -7.17
C LEU A 557 7.72 5.82 -7.19
N SER A 558 6.65 5.30 -7.79
CA SER A 558 5.32 5.88 -7.69
C SER A 558 4.78 5.74 -6.26
N VAL A 559 3.78 6.54 -5.91
CA VAL A 559 3.14 6.52 -4.59
C VAL A 559 2.65 5.12 -4.22
N GLU A 560 1.97 4.43 -5.14
CA GLU A 560 1.44 3.09 -4.84
C GLU A 560 2.54 2.03 -4.80
N ALA A 561 3.64 2.17 -5.56
CA ALA A 561 4.77 1.26 -5.40
C ALA A 561 5.33 1.34 -3.96
N ILE A 562 5.32 2.53 -3.37
CA ILE A 562 5.72 2.75 -1.98
C ILE A 562 4.68 2.17 -1.02
N GLU A 563 3.38 2.39 -1.25
CA GLU A 563 2.28 1.79 -0.46
C GLU A 563 2.35 0.25 -0.48
N ASN A 564 2.59 -0.34 -1.65
CA ASN A 564 2.80 -1.77 -1.82
C ASN A 564 4.05 -2.25 -1.10
N ILE A 565 5.21 -1.60 -1.26
CA ILE A 565 6.42 -1.96 -0.51
C ILE A 565 6.12 -2.00 0.99
N ILE A 566 5.49 -0.95 1.52
CA ILE A 566 5.15 -0.87 2.95
C ILE A 566 4.29 -2.05 3.40
N THR A 567 3.25 -2.42 2.63
CA THR A 567 2.34 -3.52 3.02
C THR A 567 2.90 -4.92 2.75
N TYR A 568 3.82 -5.08 1.80
CA TYR A 568 4.43 -6.38 1.47
C TYR A 568 5.58 -6.74 2.41
N THR A 569 6.26 -5.75 3.00
CA THR A 569 7.43 -5.98 3.84
C THR A 569 7.10 -5.97 5.33
N THR A 570 5.82 -5.95 5.71
CA THR A 570 5.43 -6.06 7.12
C THR A 570 5.67 -7.45 7.68
N ASN A 571 5.78 -7.54 9.01
CA ASN A 571 5.80 -8.79 9.74
C ASN A 571 4.53 -8.96 10.59
N SER A 572 3.64 -9.87 10.18
CA SER A 572 2.43 -10.19 10.95
C SER A 572 2.70 -11.08 12.16
N ALA A 573 3.80 -11.83 12.18
CA ALA A 573 4.17 -12.70 13.30
C ALA A 573 4.64 -11.92 14.54
N ASP A 574 5.05 -10.67 14.36
CA ASP A 574 5.49 -9.78 15.43
C ASP A 574 4.34 -9.01 16.10
N VAL A 575 3.11 -9.15 15.58
CA VAL A 575 1.92 -8.52 16.17
C VAL A 575 1.23 -9.49 17.12
N ILE A 576 1.10 -9.09 18.38
CA ILE A 576 0.37 -9.84 19.41
C ILE A 576 -1.01 -9.20 19.59
N VAL A 577 -2.08 -9.99 19.49
CA VAL A 577 -3.47 -9.54 19.73
C VAL A 577 -3.91 -9.89 21.15
#